data_AF-A0A8T2X4A9-F1
#
_entry.id   AF-A0A8T2X4A9-F1
#
_cell.length_a   1.000
_cell.length_b   1.000
_cell.length_c   1.000
_cell.angle_alpha   90.00
_cell.angle_beta   90.00
_cell.angle_gamma   90.00
#
_symmetry.space_group_name_H-M   'P 1'
#
loop_
_entity.id
_entity.type
_entity.pdbx_description
1 polymer ?
#
loop_
_entity_poly.entity_id
_entity_poly.type
_entity_poly.pdbx_seq_one_letter_code
_entity_poly.pdbx_strand_id
1 'polypeptide(L)'
;MIQYLNRNFPALKVLVLHGERLHFQRIEISIPLLEKLNLIVAQISAVEAIINTPRLRSFKCVMHKIPSLFYLNSLQEVTLELFVDLNYIKHGESFLEDFREYLKNLNQIKLVTLSICVCSSSEIHKIVSSTASNPVLLDISHLKLETFTREKESHALVDGLFCICRPESLLLVSGCARNDEFIKNLCEKLLQIENAATYANCGQHHLKGVKIQHCGRKGYNKILTCEAFLDSLQTLEPKEKIRFLFEW
;
A
#
# COMPACT_ATOMS: atom_id res chain seq x y z
N MET A 1 17.51 15.31 18.97
CA MET A 1 16.18 15.88 18.64
C MET A 1 15.03 14.94 19.02
N ILE A 2 14.95 13.72 18.49
CA ILE A 2 13.80 12.82 18.75
C ILE A 2 13.69 12.41 20.25
N GLN A 3 14.81 12.09 20.91
CA GLN A 3 14.82 11.83 22.36
C GLN A 3 14.36 13.03 23.21
N TYR A 4 14.56 14.25 22.72
CA TYR A 4 14.10 15.48 23.39
C TYR A 4 12.57 15.61 23.27
N LEU A 5 11.98 15.20 22.15
CA LEU A 5 10.52 15.23 21.96
C LEU A 5 9.82 14.31 22.97
N ASN A 6 10.33 13.09 23.15
CA ASN A 6 9.78 12.11 24.07
C ASN A 6 9.71 12.63 25.52
N ARG A 7 10.73 13.41 25.95
CA ARG A 7 10.82 13.89 27.34
C ARG A 7 10.04 15.17 27.60
N ASN A 8 10.01 16.09 26.63
CA ASN A 8 9.49 17.45 26.89
C ASN A 8 8.04 17.63 26.46
N PHE A 9 7.49 16.73 25.63
CA PHE A 9 6.12 16.86 25.13
C PHE A 9 5.30 15.57 25.37
N PRO A 10 5.11 15.13 26.64
CA PRO A 10 4.39 13.90 26.95
C PRO A 10 2.89 13.95 26.56
N ALA A 11 2.34 15.16 26.44
CA ALA A 11 0.95 15.40 26.03
C ALA A 11 0.78 15.58 24.52
N LEU A 12 1.83 15.40 23.73
CA LEU A 12 1.77 15.59 22.28
C LEU A 12 0.87 14.53 21.63
N LYS A 13 -0.15 15.01 20.92
CA LYS A 13 -1.10 14.15 20.18
C LYS A 13 -0.76 13.98 18.71
N VAL A 14 -0.12 14.99 18.13
CA VAL A 14 0.21 15.01 16.69
C VAL A 14 1.67 15.40 16.54
N LEU A 15 2.43 14.56 15.84
CA LEU A 15 3.81 14.84 15.48
C LEU A 15 3.97 14.74 13.98
N VAL A 16 4.47 15.82 13.37
CA VAL A 16 4.84 15.84 11.95
C VAL A 16 6.34 16.15 11.88
N LEU A 17 7.11 15.19 11.39
CA LEU A 17 8.52 15.36 11.06
C LEU A 17 8.63 15.44 9.55
N HIS A 18 8.97 16.62 9.05
CA HIS A 18 9.18 16.87 7.63
C HIS A 18 10.64 17.26 7.39
N GLY A 19 11.29 16.66 6.40
CA GLY A 19 12.65 17.03 6.03
C GLY A 19 13.13 16.36 4.74
N GLU A 20 14.15 16.93 4.11
CA GLU A 20 14.74 16.34 2.91
C GLU A 20 15.68 15.19 3.23
N ARG A 21 16.51 15.34 4.28
CA ARG A 21 17.47 14.33 4.73
C ARG A 21 17.45 14.21 6.24
N LEU A 22 17.20 13.01 6.75
CA LEU A 22 17.42 12.68 8.15
C LEU A 22 18.50 11.60 8.26
N HIS A 23 19.69 12.04 8.69
CA HIS A 23 20.80 11.17 9.01
C HIS A 23 20.77 10.79 10.49
N PHE A 24 19.90 9.84 10.83
CA PHE A 24 19.93 9.20 12.15
C PHE A 24 20.32 7.74 11.95
N GLN A 25 21.07 7.17 12.90
CA GLN A 25 21.29 5.73 12.94
C GLN A 25 20.03 5.00 13.42
N ARG A 26 19.31 5.63 14.37
CA ARG A 26 18.12 5.10 15.03
C ARG A 26 17.08 6.19 15.25
N ILE A 27 15.81 5.85 15.03
CA ILE A 27 14.64 6.66 15.35
C ILE A 27 13.89 5.99 16.50
N GLU A 28 13.59 6.73 17.55
CA GLU A 28 12.87 6.20 18.71
C GLU A 28 11.82 7.19 19.20
N ILE A 29 10.55 6.89 18.95
CA ILE A 29 9.41 7.74 19.34
C ILE A 29 8.57 6.97 20.36
N SER A 30 8.50 7.50 21.58
CA SER A 30 7.83 6.86 22.71
C SER A 30 6.93 7.87 23.44
N ILE A 31 5.96 8.42 22.72
CA ILE A 31 5.03 9.44 23.20
C ILE A 31 3.67 8.78 23.49
N PRO A 32 3.26 8.60 24.76
CA PRO A 32 2.11 7.77 25.12
C PRO A 32 0.76 8.25 24.57
N LEU A 33 0.61 9.58 24.44
CA LEU A 33 -0.63 10.22 23.99
C LEU A 33 -0.65 10.53 22.49
N LEU A 34 0.36 10.08 21.75
CA LEU A 34 0.46 10.35 20.31
C LEU A 34 -0.63 9.57 19.57
N GLU A 35 -1.52 10.32 18.91
CA GLU A 35 -2.63 9.80 18.11
C GLU A 35 -2.28 9.80 16.62
N LYS A 36 -1.44 10.74 16.16
CA LYS A 36 -1.00 10.86 14.77
C LYS A 36 0.50 11.12 14.65
N LEU A 37 1.15 10.35 13.78
CA LEU A 37 2.56 10.51 13.44
C LEU A 37 2.73 10.57 11.92
N ASN A 38 3.33 11.65 11.44
CA ASN A 38 3.72 11.80 10.04
C ASN A 38 5.24 11.90 9.97
N LEU A 39 5.89 10.90 9.39
CA LEU A 39 7.30 10.90 9.02
C LEU A 39 7.38 11.13 7.52
N ILE A 40 7.64 12.38 7.10
CA ILE A 40 7.72 12.75 5.70
C ILE A 40 9.17 13.13 5.39
N VAL A 41 9.95 12.14 5.00
CA VAL A 41 11.39 12.27 4.87
C VAL A 41 11.84 11.64 3.58
N ALA A 42 12.34 12.44 2.64
CA ALA A 42 12.79 11.93 1.36
C ALA A 42 13.93 10.89 1.59
N GLN A 43 15.02 11.29 2.23
CA GLN A 43 16.13 10.36 2.49
C GLN A 43 16.33 10.13 3.99
N ILE A 44 16.09 8.89 4.42
CA ILE A 44 16.38 8.44 5.77
C ILE A 44 17.50 7.41 5.72
N SER A 45 18.57 7.64 6.49
CA SER A 45 19.65 6.66 6.64
C SER A 45 19.51 5.78 7.88
N ALA A 46 18.33 5.82 8.52
CA ALA A 46 18.07 5.04 9.73
C ALA A 46 18.09 3.55 9.42
N VAL A 47 18.86 2.82 10.23
CA VAL A 47 18.92 1.35 10.22
C VAL A 47 17.78 0.80 11.08
N GLU A 48 17.40 1.55 12.11
CA GLU A 48 16.41 1.15 13.10
C GLU A 48 15.37 2.27 13.35
N ALA A 49 14.09 1.90 13.42
CA ALA A 49 13.00 2.75 13.83
C ALA A 49 12.08 2.02 14.82
N ILE A 50 11.95 2.55 16.03
CA ILE A 50 11.11 2.03 17.09
C ILE A 50 10.06 3.10 17.43
N ILE A 51 8.79 2.76 17.25
CA ILE A 51 7.66 3.64 17.54
C ILE A 51 6.78 2.93 18.58
N ASN A 52 6.84 3.39 19.82
CA ASN A 52 6.08 2.85 20.94
C ASN A 52 5.04 3.87 21.41
N THR A 53 3.89 3.87 20.73
CA THR A 53 2.85 4.89 20.90
C THR A 53 1.48 4.19 20.92
N PRO A 54 1.00 3.74 22.09
CA PRO A 54 -0.15 2.82 22.20
C PRO A 54 -1.47 3.42 21.73
N ARG A 55 -1.58 4.75 21.66
CA ARG A 55 -2.77 5.47 21.20
C ARG A 55 -2.71 5.88 19.73
N LEU A 56 -1.70 5.43 18.99
CA LEU A 56 -1.50 5.81 17.60
C LEU A 56 -2.60 5.21 16.72
N ARG A 57 -3.30 6.08 15.99
CA ARG A 57 -4.39 5.71 15.07
C ARG A 57 -4.01 5.96 13.62
N SER A 58 -3.12 6.93 13.40
CA SER A 58 -2.71 7.35 12.06
C SER A 58 -1.20 7.44 11.99
N PHE A 59 -0.62 6.67 11.06
CA PHE A 59 0.80 6.70 10.80
C PHE A 59 1.07 6.91 9.32
N LYS A 60 1.54 8.09 8.96
CA LYS A 60 2.01 8.39 7.61
C LYS A 60 3.52 8.29 7.56
N CYS A 61 4.03 7.51 6.63
CA CYS A 61 5.45 7.26 6.45
C CYS A 61 5.81 7.43 4.97
N VAL A 62 6.32 8.59 4.61
CA VAL A 62 6.88 8.84 3.27
C VAL A 62 8.39 8.66 3.39
N MET A 63 8.90 7.57 2.86
CA MET A 63 10.33 7.23 2.89
C MET A 63 10.74 6.61 1.57
N HIS A 64 11.84 7.08 0.97
CA HIS A 64 12.44 6.43 -0.20
C HIS A 64 13.18 5.13 0.15
N LYS A 65 13.54 4.93 1.42
CA LYS A 65 14.12 3.69 1.94
C LYS A 65 13.59 3.41 3.33
N ILE A 66 13.08 2.21 3.52
CA ILE A 66 12.56 1.74 4.79
C ILE A 66 13.74 1.25 5.67
N PRO A 67 13.80 1.61 6.96
CA PRO A 67 14.78 1.04 7.89
C PRO A 67 14.65 -0.48 7.96
N SER A 68 15.77 -1.21 7.95
CA SER A 68 15.78 -2.67 8.02
C SER A 68 15.12 -3.23 9.28
N LEU A 69 15.23 -2.50 10.39
CA LEU A 69 14.56 -2.84 11.64
C LEU A 69 13.49 -1.78 11.92
N PHE A 70 12.24 -2.13 11.66
CA PHE A 70 11.11 -1.24 11.91
C PHE A 70 10.14 -1.91 12.87
N TYR A 71 9.86 -1.26 14.00
CA TYR A 71 8.94 -1.74 15.01
C TYR A 71 7.90 -0.67 15.33
N LEU A 72 6.63 -1.07 15.22
CA LEU A 72 5.50 -0.24 15.62
C LEU A 72 4.67 -0.99 16.66
N ASN A 73 4.61 -0.45 17.86
CA ASN A 73 3.70 -0.93 18.90
C ASN A 73 2.54 0.06 19.05
N SER A 74 1.37 -0.33 18.55
CA SER A 74 0.11 0.37 18.77
C SER A 74 -0.95 -0.60 19.24
N LEU A 75 -1.80 -0.18 20.17
CA LEU A 75 -2.92 -1.02 20.64
C LEU A 75 -4.15 -0.91 19.72
N GLN A 76 -4.06 -0.11 18.65
CA GLN A 76 -5.19 0.23 17.79
C GLN A 76 -4.85 -0.02 16.32
N GLU A 77 -5.88 -0.21 15.49
CA GLU A 77 -5.72 -0.23 14.05
C GLU A 77 -5.06 1.07 13.59
N VAL A 78 -3.93 0.92 12.90
CA VAL A 78 -3.18 2.04 12.33
C VAL A 78 -3.46 2.10 10.85
N THR A 79 -3.80 3.28 10.34
CA THR A 79 -3.71 3.53 8.90
C THR A 79 -2.26 3.83 8.56
N LEU A 80 -1.63 2.97 7.76
CA LEU A 80 -0.28 3.19 7.24
C LEU A 80 -0.36 3.85 5.87
N GLU A 81 0.20 5.05 5.70
CA GLU A 81 0.32 5.68 4.37
C GLU A 81 1.78 5.66 3.90
N LEU A 82 2.09 4.88 2.87
CA LEU A 82 3.42 4.76 2.27
C LEU A 82 3.47 5.49 0.93
N PHE A 83 4.55 6.22 0.68
CA PHE A 83 4.83 6.78 -0.64
C PHE A 83 6.14 6.19 -1.18
N VAL A 84 6.05 5.47 -2.29
CA VAL A 84 7.17 4.80 -2.95
C VAL A 84 7.39 5.46 -4.30
N ASP A 85 8.57 6.06 -4.48
CA ASP A 85 9.00 6.61 -5.77
C ASP A 85 10.00 5.66 -6.41
N LEU A 86 9.53 4.86 -7.37
CA LEU A 86 10.36 3.84 -8.02
C LEU A 86 11.48 4.44 -8.89
N ASN A 87 11.47 5.74 -9.21
CA ASN A 87 12.48 6.38 -10.07
C ASN A 87 13.77 6.75 -9.32
N TYR A 88 13.66 7.07 -8.02
CA TYR A 88 14.81 7.44 -7.17
C TYR A 88 15.37 6.25 -6.40
N ILE A 89 14.61 5.17 -6.41
CA ILE A 89 14.88 3.95 -5.70
C ILE A 89 15.84 3.11 -6.56
N LYS A 90 17.14 3.11 -6.20
CA LYS A 90 18.08 2.04 -6.59
C LYS A 90 17.73 0.69 -5.94
N HIS A 91 16.48 0.43 -5.59
CA HIS A 91 16.02 -0.92 -5.23
C HIS A 91 15.73 -1.61 -6.56
N GLY A 92 16.83 -2.00 -7.21
CA GLY A 92 16.79 -3.03 -8.22
C GLY A 92 16.22 -4.30 -7.58
N GLU A 93 15.30 -4.93 -8.27
CA GLU A 93 15.00 -6.36 -8.17
C GLU A 93 14.30 -6.87 -6.88
N SER A 94 14.34 -6.15 -5.75
CA SER A 94 13.86 -6.66 -4.44
C SER A 94 12.70 -5.90 -3.77
N PHE A 95 12.08 -4.90 -4.42
CA PHE A 95 11.08 -4.04 -3.75
C PHE A 95 9.94 -4.82 -3.07
N LEU A 96 9.36 -5.83 -3.73
CA LEU A 96 8.25 -6.60 -3.16
C LEU A 96 8.69 -7.43 -1.94
N GLU A 97 9.92 -7.95 -1.94
CA GLU A 97 10.49 -8.66 -0.79
C GLU A 97 10.80 -7.70 0.36
N ASP A 98 11.41 -6.54 0.07
CA ASP A 98 11.67 -5.49 1.07
C ASP A 98 10.36 -5.00 1.70
N PHE A 99 9.32 -4.82 0.87
CA PHE A 99 7.98 -4.43 1.28
C PHE A 99 7.32 -5.52 2.14
N ARG A 100 7.44 -6.79 1.74
CA ARG A 100 6.94 -7.93 2.50
C ARG A 100 7.61 -8.04 3.87
N GLU A 101 8.94 -7.95 3.93
CA GLU A 101 9.70 -8.00 5.18
C GLU A 101 9.33 -6.84 6.10
N TYR A 102 9.18 -5.64 5.53
CA TYR A 102 8.72 -4.47 6.27
C TYR A 102 7.35 -4.69 6.90
N LEU A 103 6.36 -5.09 6.10
CA LEU A 103 5.00 -5.26 6.59
C LEU A 103 4.87 -6.45 7.56
N LYS A 104 5.73 -7.47 7.46
CA LYS A 104 5.80 -8.57 8.44
C LYS A 104 6.07 -8.05 9.85
N ASN A 105 6.88 -7.01 9.98
CA ASN A 105 7.16 -6.35 11.26
C ASN A 105 6.02 -5.42 11.72
N LEU A 106 4.96 -5.30 10.92
CA LEU A 106 3.78 -4.46 11.14
C LEU A 106 2.49 -5.28 11.19
N ASN A 107 2.55 -6.45 11.81
CA ASN A 107 1.44 -7.41 11.88
C ASN A 107 0.15 -6.90 12.57
N GLN A 108 0.18 -5.73 13.22
CA GLN A 108 -0.98 -5.09 13.84
C GLN A 108 -1.75 -4.17 12.87
N ILE A 109 -1.24 -3.95 11.66
CA ILE A 109 -1.80 -3.02 10.68
C ILE A 109 -2.78 -3.75 9.76
N LYS A 110 -4.07 -3.45 9.92
CA LYS A 110 -5.14 -3.98 9.05
C LYS A 110 -5.48 -3.10 7.86
N LEU A 111 -5.16 -1.82 7.92
CA LEU A 111 -5.47 -0.84 6.88
C LEU A 111 -4.17 -0.17 6.38
N VAL A 112 -3.85 -0.43 5.11
CA VAL A 112 -2.68 0.14 4.44
C VAL A 112 -3.14 0.99 3.26
N THR A 113 -2.72 2.24 3.24
CA THR A 113 -2.73 3.09 2.05
C THR A 113 -1.34 3.08 1.43
N LEU A 114 -1.21 2.47 0.26
CA LEU A 114 0.01 2.41 -0.51
C LEU A 114 -0.09 3.38 -1.69
N SER A 115 0.76 4.40 -1.70
CA SER A 115 0.89 5.34 -2.81
C SER A 115 2.16 4.99 -3.57
N ILE A 116 2.02 4.50 -4.80
CA ILE A 116 3.15 4.07 -5.63
C ILE A 116 3.24 5.03 -6.81
N CYS A 117 4.23 5.91 -6.78
CA CYS A 117 4.55 6.78 -7.90
C CYS A 117 5.57 6.09 -8.81
N VAL A 118 5.20 5.88 -10.07
CA VAL A 118 6.06 5.26 -11.08
C VAL A 118 6.12 6.20 -12.28
N CYS A 119 7.32 6.69 -12.61
CA CYS A 119 7.50 7.54 -13.79
C CYS A 119 8.27 6.82 -14.92
N SER A 120 8.96 5.70 -14.66
CA SER A 120 9.73 4.95 -15.65
C SER A 120 9.30 3.49 -15.78
N SER A 121 9.26 2.98 -17.02
CA SER A 121 8.79 1.63 -17.36
C SER A 121 9.86 0.53 -17.24
N SER A 122 11.14 0.89 -17.17
CA SER A 122 12.24 -0.08 -17.11
C SER A 122 12.48 -0.69 -15.73
N GLU A 123 12.00 -0.03 -14.68
CA GLU A 123 12.31 -0.38 -13.28
C GLU A 123 11.36 -1.46 -12.72
N ILE A 124 10.14 -1.57 -13.22
CA ILE A 124 9.15 -2.55 -12.71
C ILE A 124 9.46 -3.97 -13.19
N HIS A 125 9.96 -4.17 -14.39
CA HIS A 125 10.36 -5.50 -14.86
C HIS A 125 11.37 -6.20 -13.94
N LYS A 126 12.20 -5.41 -13.23
CA LYS A 126 13.13 -5.93 -12.23
C LYS A 126 12.45 -6.35 -10.93
N ILE A 127 11.43 -5.61 -10.48
CA ILE A 127 10.67 -5.89 -9.23
C ILE A 127 10.02 -7.28 -9.24
N VAL A 128 9.77 -7.84 -10.42
CA VAL A 128 8.94 -9.03 -10.63
C VAL A 128 9.77 -10.31 -10.74
N SER A 129 11.07 -10.23 -11.02
CA SER A 129 11.91 -11.41 -11.28
C SER A 129 12.31 -12.21 -10.04
N SER A 130 12.08 -11.70 -8.82
CA SER A 130 12.37 -12.44 -7.59
C SER A 130 11.21 -13.35 -7.18
N THR A 131 11.08 -14.48 -7.87
CA THR A 131 10.30 -15.60 -7.32
C THR A 131 11.04 -16.21 -6.13
N ALA A 132 10.59 -15.96 -4.89
CA ALA A 132 11.06 -16.76 -3.74
C ALA A 132 10.08 -16.89 -2.57
N SER A 133 9.70 -18.16 -2.34
CA SER A 133 9.42 -18.81 -1.06
C SER A 133 8.13 -18.47 -0.27
N ASN A 134 7.49 -19.56 0.18
CA ASN A 134 6.22 -19.72 0.90
C ASN A 134 5.57 -18.43 1.44
N PRO A 135 4.33 -18.12 1.04
CA PRO A 135 3.65 -16.89 1.42
C PRO A 135 3.33 -16.91 2.91
N VAL A 136 3.98 -16.02 3.67
CA VAL A 136 3.45 -15.59 4.96
C VAL A 136 2.47 -14.48 4.61
N LEU A 137 1.18 -14.82 4.62
CA LEU A 137 0.12 -13.86 4.37
C LEU A 137 0.05 -12.87 5.52
N LEU A 138 0.07 -11.59 5.17
CA LEU A 138 -0.10 -10.51 6.12
C LEU A 138 -1.59 -10.21 6.29
N ASP A 139 -2.01 -9.99 7.54
CA ASP A 139 -3.41 -9.68 7.90
C ASP A 139 -3.76 -8.22 7.56
N ILE A 140 -3.70 -7.87 6.27
CA ILE A 140 -4.05 -6.55 5.76
C ILE A 140 -5.42 -6.65 5.09
N SER A 141 -6.47 -6.27 5.82
CA SER A 141 -7.86 -6.32 5.33
C SER A 141 -8.11 -5.31 4.20
N HIS A 142 -7.49 -4.13 4.26
CA HIS A 142 -7.82 -3.03 3.35
C HIS A 142 -6.58 -2.39 2.75
N LEU A 143 -6.50 -2.41 1.42
CA LEU A 143 -5.47 -1.73 0.65
C LEU A 143 -6.09 -0.54 -0.08
N LYS A 144 -5.51 0.65 0.02
CA LYS A 144 -5.79 1.77 -0.89
C LYS A 144 -4.57 1.98 -1.77
N LEU A 145 -4.75 1.99 -3.08
CA LEU A 145 -3.66 2.15 -4.03
C LEU A 145 -3.79 3.47 -4.78
N GLU A 146 -2.77 4.30 -4.69
CA GLU A 146 -2.59 5.49 -5.52
C GLU A 146 -1.44 5.20 -6.49
N THR A 147 -1.73 4.59 -7.64
CA THR A 147 -0.74 4.19 -8.66
C THR A 147 -0.65 5.20 -9.81
N PHE A 148 0.43 5.13 -10.58
CA PHE A 148 0.54 5.76 -11.90
C PHE A 148 1.35 4.86 -12.85
N THR A 149 0.87 3.65 -13.14
CA THR A 149 1.65 2.62 -13.87
C THR A 149 1.19 2.45 -15.33
N ARG A 150 1.99 1.74 -16.14
CA ARG A 150 1.64 1.23 -17.48
C ARG A 150 1.07 -0.20 -17.37
N GLU A 151 0.45 -0.71 -18.43
CA GLU A 151 -0.28 -1.98 -18.47
C GLU A 151 0.47 -3.22 -17.95
N LYS A 152 1.63 -3.58 -18.52
CA LYS A 152 2.37 -4.81 -18.15
C LYS A 152 2.85 -4.78 -16.70
N GLU A 153 3.23 -3.60 -16.25
CA GLU A 153 3.69 -3.32 -14.89
C GLU A 153 2.56 -3.46 -13.86
N SER A 154 1.33 -3.14 -14.27
CA SER A 154 0.14 -3.19 -13.42
C SER A 154 -0.22 -4.62 -13.02
N HIS A 155 -0.16 -5.57 -13.97
CA HIS A 155 -0.50 -6.96 -13.70
C HIS A 155 0.42 -7.62 -12.67
N ALA A 156 1.73 -7.36 -12.77
CA ALA A 156 2.71 -7.99 -11.91
C ALA A 156 2.74 -7.38 -10.50
N LEU A 157 2.50 -6.06 -10.40
CA LEU A 157 2.29 -5.41 -9.11
C LEU A 157 1.09 -6.01 -8.36
N VAL A 158 -0.03 -6.24 -9.07
CA VAL A 158 -1.23 -6.87 -8.50
C VAL A 158 -0.93 -8.28 -8.01
N ASP A 159 -0.23 -9.09 -8.81
CA ASP A 159 0.18 -10.45 -8.40
C ASP A 159 1.02 -10.43 -7.14
N GLY A 160 2.04 -9.57 -7.09
CA GLY A 160 2.91 -9.40 -5.93
C GLY A 160 2.13 -9.02 -4.68
N LEU A 161 1.25 -8.02 -4.77
CA LEU A 161 0.42 -7.57 -3.65
C LEU A 161 -0.54 -8.66 -3.16
N PHE A 162 -1.20 -9.38 -4.07
CA PHE A 162 -2.12 -10.46 -3.72
C PHE A 162 -1.39 -11.66 -3.09
N CYS A 163 -0.17 -11.97 -3.54
CA CYS A 163 0.68 -12.97 -2.90
C CYS A 163 1.10 -12.58 -1.48
N ILE A 164 1.28 -11.28 -1.21
CA ILE A 164 1.73 -10.77 0.09
C ILE A 164 0.58 -10.73 1.11
N CYS A 165 -0.60 -10.24 0.73
CA CYS A 165 -1.61 -9.85 1.73
C CYS A 165 -3.06 -10.27 1.49
N ARG A 166 -3.44 -10.71 0.28
CA ARG A 166 -4.85 -11.09 -0.03
C ARG A 166 -5.89 -10.17 0.62
N PRO A 167 -5.90 -8.87 0.28
CA PRO A 167 -6.73 -7.91 0.99
C PRO A 167 -8.21 -8.20 0.75
N GLU A 168 -9.07 -8.00 1.76
CA GLU A 168 -10.53 -8.08 1.61
C GLU A 168 -11.06 -6.97 0.70
N SER A 169 -10.37 -5.82 0.66
CA SER A 169 -10.73 -4.76 -0.27
C SER A 169 -9.53 -3.99 -0.84
N LEU A 170 -9.62 -3.60 -2.11
CA LEU A 170 -8.71 -2.67 -2.77
C LEU A 170 -9.48 -1.41 -3.20
N LEU A 171 -9.05 -0.24 -2.71
CA LEU A 171 -9.60 1.06 -3.07
C LEU A 171 -8.69 1.77 -4.08
N LEU A 172 -9.25 2.16 -5.21
CA LEU A 172 -8.65 2.95 -6.28
C LEU A 172 -9.42 4.27 -6.47
N VAL A 173 -8.77 5.26 -7.08
CA VAL A 173 -9.36 6.57 -7.37
C VAL A 173 -9.23 6.87 -8.86
N SER A 174 -10.36 7.13 -9.52
CA SER A 174 -10.44 7.46 -10.95
C SER A 174 -9.97 8.88 -11.25
N GLY A 175 -9.81 9.20 -12.53
CA GLY A 175 -9.66 10.59 -13.00
C GLY A 175 -8.25 11.02 -13.35
N CYS A 176 -7.33 10.07 -13.49
CA CYS A 176 -6.14 10.26 -14.29
C CYS A 176 -6.05 9.10 -15.29
N ALA A 177 -5.70 9.37 -16.55
CA ALA A 177 -5.74 8.38 -17.62
C ALA A 177 -5.00 7.08 -17.28
N ARG A 178 -3.90 7.17 -16.50
CA ARG A 178 -3.13 6.01 -16.03
C ARG A 178 -3.85 5.18 -14.96
N ASN A 179 -4.63 5.82 -14.07
CA ASN A 179 -5.41 5.10 -13.06
C ASN A 179 -6.57 4.37 -13.68
N ASP A 180 -7.24 5.02 -14.64
CA ASP A 180 -8.37 4.42 -15.33
C ASP A 180 -7.89 3.22 -16.18
N GLU A 181 -6.70 3.32 -16.79
CA GLU A 181 -6.00 2.20 -17.44
C GLU A 181 -5.65 1.09 -16.44
N PHE A 182 -5.07 1.40 -15.27
CA PHE A 182 -4.78 0.41 -14.23
C PHE A 182 -6.06 -0.32 -13.76
N ILE A 183 -7.13 0.44 -13.49
CA ILE A 183 -8.42 -0.09 -13.07
C ILE A 183 -8.97 -1.05 -14.14
N LYS A 184 -8.89 -0.65 -15.42
CA LYS A 184 -9.30 -1.49 -16.56
C LYS A 184 -8.51 -2.81 -16.59
N ASN A 185 -7.19 -2.73 -16.55
CA ASN A 185 -6.31 -3.90 -16.60
C ASN A 185 -6.53 -4.84 -15.41
N LEU A 186 -6.83 -4.30 -14.23
CA LEU A 186 -7.22 -5.09 -13.06
C LEU A 186 -8.53 -5.84 -13.31
N CYS A 187 -9.56 -5.18 -13.83
CA CYS A 187 -10.84 -5.82 -14.14
C CYS A 187 -10.69 -6.94 -15.17
N GLU A 188 -9.95 -6.70 -16.25
CA GLU A 188 -9.69 -7.71 -17.30
C GLU A 188 -8.94 -8.93 -16.73
N LYS A 189 -7.94 -8.70 -15.88
CA LYS A 189 -7.22 -9.79 -15.20
C LYS A 189 -8.13 -10.60 -14.29
N LEU A 190 -9.00 -9.95 -13.52
CA LEU A 190 -9.94 -10.62 -12.62
C LEU A 190 -10.96 -11.46 -13.40
N LEU A 191 -11.45 -10.96 -14.54
CA LEU A 191 -12.32 -11.74 -15.43
C LEU A 191 -11.61 -12.95 -16.03
N GLN A 192 -10.33 -12.83 -16.39
CA GLN A 192 -9.55 -13.98 -16.87
C GLN A 192 -9.42 -15.05 -15.78
N ILE A 193 -9.25 -14.65 -14.52
CA ILE A 193 -9.16 -15.58 -13.38
C ILE A 193 -10.51 -16.27 -13.14
N GLU A 194 -11.62 -15.54 -13.17
CA GLU A 194 -12.97 -16.12 -13.01
C GLU A 194 -13.31 -17.12 -14.14
N ASN A 195 -12.83 -16.87 -15.36
CA ASN A 195 -13.12 -17.70 -16.53
C ASN A 195 -12.11 -18.85 -16.76
N ALA A 196 -10.96 -18.83 -16.10
CA ALA A 196 -9.93 -19.84 -16.30
C ALA A 196 -9.98 -20.94 -15.23
N ALA A 197 -10.20 -22.17 -15.68
CA ALA A 197 -10.27 -23.35 -14.81
C ALA A 197 -8.92 -23.74 -14.15
N THR A 198 -7.79 -23.13 -14.55
CA THR A 198 -6.45 -23.58 -14.16
C THR A 198 -5.39 -22.46 -14.31
N TYR A 199 -5.03 -21.77 -13.22
CA TYR A 199 -3.88 -20.85 -13.18
C TYR A 199 -2.89 -21.18 -12.06
N ALA A 200 -1.81 -21.88 -12.38
CA ALA A 200 -0.79 -22.40 -11.43
C ALA A 200 0.02 -21.36 -10.61
N ASN A 201 -0.32 -20.06 -10.62
CA ASN A 201 0.43 -19.05 -9.88
C ASN A 201 -0.21 -18.71 -8.52
N CYS A 202 0.65 -18.69 -7.51
CA CYS A 202 0.38 -18.87 -6.09
C CYS A 202 -0.33 -17.68 -5.42
N GLY A 203 -1.62 -17.48 -5.68
CA GLY A 203 -2.46 -16.59 -4.88
C GLY A 203 -3.90 -16.54 -5.39
N GLN A 204 -4.06 -16.51 -6.70
CA GLN A 204 -5.33 -16.32 -7.41
C GLN A 204 -6.25 -17.54 -7.34
N HIS A 205 -5.71 -18.74 -7.11
CA HIS A 205 -6.50 -19.96 -6.91
C HIS A 205 -7.48 -19.92 -5.73
N HIS A 206 -7.26 -19.04 -4.76
CA HIS A 206 -8.13 -18.93 -3.59
C HIS A 206 -9.25 -17.92 -3.84
N LEU A 207 -9.14 -17.06 -4.85
CA LEU A 207 -10.15 -16.06 -5.13
C LEU A 207 -11.44 -16.73 -5.65
N LYS A 208 -12.50 -16.67 -4.86
CA LYS A 208 -13.84 -17.19 -5.15
C LYS A 208 -14.72 -16.20 -5.89
N GLY A 209 -14.45 -14.90 -5.76
CA GLY A 209 -15.19 -13.89 -6.49
C GLY A 209 -14.79 -12.46 -6.16
N VAL A 210 -15.23 -11.53 -7.03
CA VAL A 210 -14.99 -10.09 -6.86
C VAL A 210 -16.28 -9.29 -7.03
N LYS A 211 -16.46 -8.28 -6.18
CA LYS A 211 -17.51 -7.27 -6.33
C LYS A 211 -16.88 -5.89 -6.41
N ILE A 212 -17.32 -5.07 -7.36
CA ILE A 212 -16.86 -3.69 -7.50
C ILE A 212 -17.93 -2.77 -6.92
N GLN A 213 -17.59 -2.05 -5.87
CA GLN A 213 -18.39 -0.97 -5.32
C GLN A 213 -17.90 0.36 -5.93
N HIS A 214 -18.74 0.95 -6.77
CA HIS A 214 -18.54 2.30 -7.29
C HIS A 214 -19.15 3.31 -6.31
N CYS A 215 -18.30 4.13 -5.71
CA CYS A 215 -18.67 5.18 -4.75
C CYS A 215 -18.58 6.56 -5.43
N GLY A 216 -19.69 7.01 -6.01
CA GLY A 216 -19.80 8.31 -6.68
C GLY A 216 -19.91 9.49 -5.72
N ARG A 217 -19.73 10.72 -6.23
CA ARG A 217 -19.66 11.97 -5.45
C ARG A 217 -20.91 12.32 -4.63
N LYS A 218 -22.07 11.72 -4.93
CA LYS A 218 -23.36 11.99 -4.25
C LYS A 218 -23.81 10.88 -3.29
N GLY A 219 -22.90 10.02 -2.84
CA GLY A 219 -23.26 8.85 -2.02
C GLY A 219 -23.94 7.73 -2.83
N TYR A 220 -23.86 7.81 -4.16
CA TYR A 220 -24.25 6.73 -5.05
C TYR A 220 -23.28 5.56 -4.85
N ASN A 221 -23.81 4.45 -4.33
CA ASN A 221 -23.06 3.22 -4.14
C ASN A 221 -23.72 2.13 -4.98
N LYS A 222 -23.08 1.75 -6.08
CA LYS A 222 -23.52 0.64 -6.93
C LYS A 222 -22.55 -0.52 -6.82
N ILE A 223 -23.08 -1.72 -6.66
CA ILE A 223 -22.31 -2.96 -6.75
C ILE A 223 -22.39 -3.45 -8.20
N LEU A 224 -21.24 -3.72 -8.79
CA LEU A 224 -21.05 -4.10 -10.18
C LEU A 224 -20.15 -5.34 -10.28
N THR A 225 -20.35 -6.13 -11.34
CA THR A 225 -19.38 -7.12 -11.79
C THR A 225 -18.26 -6.43 -12.56
N CYS A 226 -17.13 -7.12 -12.78
CA CYS A 226 -16.04 -6.59 -13.61
C CYS A 226 -16.52 -6.26 -15.04
N GLU A 227 -17.36 -7.10 -15.65
CA GLU A 227 -17.93 -6.84 -17.00
C GLU A 227 -18.75 -5.55 -17.03
N ALA A 228 -19.75 -5.44 -16.14
CA ALA A 228 -20.63 -4.27 -16.10
C ALA A 228 -19.87 -2.98 -15.71
N PHE A 229 -18.78 -3.11 -14.94
CA PHE A 229 -17.93 -1.99 -14.60
C PHE A 229 -17.06 -1.54 -15.78
N LEU A 230 -16.48 -2.47 -16.55
CA LEU A 230 -15.70 -2.16 -17.76
C LEU A 230 -16.53 -1.38 -18.77
N ASP A 231 -17.80 -1.74 -18.97
CA ASP A 231 -18.73 -1.00 -19.84
C ASP A 231 -18.96 0.44 -19.36
N SER A 232 -18.91 0.66 -18.04
CA SER A 232 -19.10 1.98 -17.42
C SER A 232 -17.83 2.82 -17.27
N LEU A 233 -16.65 2.25 -17.58
CA LEU A 233 -15.35 2.88 -17.29
C LEU A 233 -15.18 4.25 -17.98
N GLN A 234 -15.73 4.39 -19.19
CA GLN A 234 -15.69 5.65 -19.96
C GLN A 234 -16.55 6.77 -19.34
N THR A 235 -17.46 6.43 -18.43
CA THR A 235 -18.37 7.38 -17.77
C THR A 235 -17.89 7.81 -16.39
N LEU A 236 -16.74 7.31 -15.94
CA LEU A 236 -16.19 7.64 -14.63
C LEU A 236 -15.87 9.14 -14.55
N GLU A 237 -16.43 9.79 -13.54
CA GLU A 237 -16.03 11.16 -13.22
C GLU A 237 -14.64 11.16 -12.56
N PRO A 238 -13.89 12.26 -12.63
CA PRO A 238 -12.64 12.36 -11.92
C PRO A 238 -12.81 12.23 -10.40
N LYS A 239 -11.86 11.58 -9.72
CA LYS A 239 -11.81 11.41 -8.25
C LYS A 239 -12.93 10.54 -7.67
N GLU A 240 -13.62 9.74 -8.48
CA GLU A 240 -14.53 8.73 -7.96
C GLU A 240 -13.75 7.60 -7.31
N LYS A 241 -14.35 7.03 -6.26
CA LYS A 241 -13.72 5.97 -5.46
C LYS A 241 -14.25 4.62 -5.93
N ILE A 242 -13.36 3.77 -6.39
CA ILE A 242 -13.69 2.42 -6.87
C ILE A 242 -13.13 1.42 -5.88
N ARG A 243 -14.00 0.66 -5.22
CA ARG A 243 -13.58 -0.35 -4.24
C ARG A 243 -13.85 -1.74 -4.80
N PHE A 244 -12.80 -2.51 -4.99
CA PHE A 244 -12.86 -3.95 -5.23
C PHE A 244 -12.99 -4.65 -3.89
N LEU A 245 -13.92 -5.59 -3.79
CA LEU A 245 -14.15 -6.46 -2.65
C LEU A 245 -13.83 -7.88 -3.08
N PHE A 246 -12.88 -8.52 -2.41
CA PHE A 246 -12.39 -9.84 -2.76
C PHE A 246 -12.89 -10.88 -1.78
N GLU A 247 -13.34 -12.02 -2.31
CA GLU A 247 -13.68 -13.20 -1.54
C GLU A 247 -12.59 -14.26 -1.79
N TRP A 248 -11.70 -14.47 -0.83
CA TRP A 248 -10.59 -15.45 -0.93
C TRP A 248 -10.95 -16.83 -0.36
#